data_AF-A0A0F8Y1M3-F1
#
_entry.id   AF-A0A0F8Y1M3-F1
#
_cell.length_a   1.000
_cell.length_b   1.000
_cell.length_c   1.000
_cell.angle_alpha   90.00
_cell.angle_beta   90.00
_cell.angle_gamma   90.00
#
_symmetry.space_group_name_H-M   'P 1'
#
loop_
_entity.id
_entity.type
_entity.pdbx_description
1 polymer ?
#
loop_
_entity_poly.entity_id
_entity_poly.type
_entity_poly.pdbx_seq_one_letter_code
_entity_poly.pdbx_strand_id
1 'polypeptide(L)'
;MEIPILLGANPETANPDAWIPVRFDRWLFRSEGLVDSEVFLSSNEPGKVNVILSASLNGKVIYGPCLVKAEFVKRGTENSISIFAKEHHGN
;
A
#
# COMPACT_ATOMS: atom_id res chain seq x y z
N MET A 1 -8.57 -0.12 -13.36
CA MET A 1 -8.89 1.03 -12.47
C MET A 1 -7.81 1.17 -11.37
N GLU A 2 -7.71 2.30 -10.66
CA GLU A 2 -6.75 2.49 -9.55
C GLU A 2 -7.46 3.13 -8.34
N ILE A 3 -7.07 2.72 -7.12
CA ILE A 3 -7.57 3.23 -5.84
C ILE A 3 -6.38 3.75 -5.02
N PRO A 4 -6.38 5.02 -4.58
CA PRO A 4 -5.35 5.52 -3.69
C PRO A 4 -5.52 4.93 -2.29
N ILE A 5 -4.46 4.33 -1.75
CA ILE A 5 -4.38 3.88 -0.35
C ILE A 5 -3.74 4.97 0.50
N LEU A 6 -2.70 5.61 -0.03
CA LEU A 6 -1.98 6.73 0.58
C LEU A 6 -1.65 7.75 -0.51
N LEU A 7 -1.81 9.04 -0.25
CA LEU A 7 -1.53 10.08 -1.25
C LEU A 7 -0.69 11.19 -0.65
N GLY A 8 0.51 11.39 -1.21
CA GLY A 8 1.40 12.51 -0.86
C GLY A 8 1.79 12.57 0.62
N ALA A 9 1.83 11.43 1.31
CA ALA A 9 2.11 11.40 2.73
C ALA A 9 3.58 11.67 3.00
N ASN A 10 3.87 12.69 3.81
CA ASN A 10 5.21 12.91 4.32
C ASN A 10 5.54 11.82 5.36
N PRO A 11 6.51 10.93 5.09
CA PRO A 11 6.87 9.85 6.00
C PRO A 11 7.42 10.32 7.34
N GLU A 12 7.90 11.56 7.49
CA GLU A 12 8.38 12.09 8.77
C GLU A 12 7.25 12.44 9.73
N THR A 13 6.08 12.82 9.20
CA THR A 13 4.97 13.35 10.02
C THR A 13 3.67 12.57 9.90
N ALA A 14 3.46 11.81 8.82
CA ALA A 14 2.22 11.09 8.58
C ALA A 14 2.14 9.78 9.36
N ASN A 15 1.01 9.49 10.00
CA ASN A 15 0.65 8.13 10.39
C ASN A 15 -0.83 7.90 10.08
N PRO A 16 -1.17 7.50 8.85
CA PRO A 16 -2.56 7.36 8.43
C PRO A 16 -3.23 6.18 9.14
N ASP A 17 -4.39 6.41 9.75
CA ASP A 17 -5.17 5.38 10.46
C ASP A 17 -6.44 4.95 9.70
N ALA A 18 -6.48 5.25 8.40
CA ALA A 18 -7.65 4.98 7.57
C ALA A 18 -7.57 3.59 6.90
N TRP A 19 -8.63 2.80 7.07
CA TRP A 19 -8.85 1.59 6.29
C TRP A 19 -9.50 1.95 4.94
N ILE A 20 -8.88 1.50 3.85
CA ILE A 20 -9.29 1.80 2.48
C ILE A 20 -9.86 0.54 1.83
N PRO A 21 -11.09 0.58 1.28
CA PRO A 21 -11.68 -0.56 0.59
C PRO A 21 -11.11 -0.73 -0.82
N VAL A 22 -10.50 -1.89 -1.08
CA VAL A 22 -10.10 -2.32 -2.42
C VAL A 22 -11.08 -3.38 -2.90
N ARG A 23 -11.85 -3.05 -3.94
CA ARG A 23 -12.95 -3.88 -4.45
C ARG A 23 -12.54 -4.80 -5.60
N PHE A 24 -11.25 -4.85 -5.94
CA PHE A 24 -10.72 -5.68 -7.01
C PHE A 24 -10.43 -7.09 -6.51
N ASP A 25 -10.84 -8.11 -7.27
CA ASP A 25 -10.49 -9.51 -6.98
C ASP A 25 -8.97 -9.74 -7.05
N ARG A 26 -8.29 -9.01 -7.94
CA ARG A 26 -6.84 -9.00 -8.09
C ARG A 26 -6.36 -7.59 -8.37
N TRP A 27 -5.27 -7.19 -7.73
CA TRP A 27 -4.69 -5.88 -7.91
C TRP A 27 -3.18 -5.88 -7.66
N LEU A 28 -2.49 -4.97 -8.34
CA LEU A 28 -1.07 -4.73 -8.22
C LEU A 28 -0.84 -3.61 -7.22
N PHE A 29 0.12 -3.82 -6.32
CA PHE A 29 0.65 -2.77 -5.49
C PHE A 29 1.47 -1.81 -6.34
N ARG A 30 1.25 -0.50 -6.17
CA ARG A 30 2.10 0.54 -6.75
C ARG A 30 2.50 1.55 -5.68
N SER A 31 3.79 1.81 -5.55
CA SER A 31 4.32 2.92 -4.75
C SER A 31 5.02 3.94 -5.63
N GLU A 32 4.95 5.19 -5.20
CA GLU A 32 5.68 6.31 -5.79
C GLU A 32 6.41 7.06 -4.67
N GLY A 33 7.70 7.33 -4.88
CA GLY A 33 8.54 8.04 -3.91
C GLY A 33 9.00 7.22 -2.71
N LEU A 34 8.69 5.91 -2.64
CA LEU A 34 9.17 5.01 -1.57
C LEU A 34 10.62 4.57 -1.84
N VAL A 35 11.56 4.99 -0.99
CA VAL A 35 12.99 4.71 -1.13
C VAL A 35 13.57 4.09 0.16
N ASP A 36 13.51 4.83 1.27
CA ASP A 36 14.14 4.50 2.56
C ASP A 36 13.11 4.18 3.66
N SER A 37 11.89 4.68 3.50
CA SER A 37 10.77 4.40 4.38
C SER A 37 10.36 2.93 4.27
N GLU A 38 9.83 2.38 5.36
CA GLU A 38 9.17 1.07 5.36
C GLU A 38 7.70 1.29 5.72
N VAL A 39 6.83 0.86 4.81
CA VAL A 39 5.38 0.99 4.99
C VAL A 39 4.79 -0.39 5.14
N PHE A 40 4.13 -0.68 6.25
CA PHE A 40 3.37 -1.91 6.41
C PHE A 40 2.01 -1.77 5.77
N LEU A 41 1.60 -2.75 4.98
CA LEU A 41 0.23 -2.87 4.51
C LEU A 41 -0.47 -3.98 5.27
N SER A 42 -1.41 -3.57 6.11
CA SER A 42 -2.29 -4.47 6.86
C SER A 42 -3.54 -4.78 6.03
N SER A 43 -3.98 -6.03 6.03
CA SER A 43 -5.29 -6.45 5.49
C SER A 43 -6.20 -6.87 6.64
N ASN A 44 -7.50 -6.57 6.54
CA ASN A 44 -8.47 -7.02 7.52
C ASN A 44 -8.93 -8.48 7.32
N GLU A 45 -8.47 -9.15 6.25
CA GLU A 45 -8.84 -10.54 5.99
C GLU A 45 -8.12 -11.51 6.93
N PRO A 46 -8.85 -12.42 7.61
CA PRO A 46 -8.27 -13.42 8.49
C PRO A 46 -7.24 -14.29 7.76
N GLY A 47 -6.02 -14.36 8.29
CA GLY A 47 -4.96 -15.22 7.75
C GLY A 47 -4.24 -14.69 6.50
N LYS A 48 -4.59 -13.50 5.98
CA LYS A 48 -3.77 -12.85 4.94
C LYS A 48 -2.63 -12.07 5.59
N VAL A 49 -1.44 -12.30 5.05
CA VAL A 49 -0.16 -11.82 5.56
C VAL A 49 -0.08 -10.30 5.39
N ASN A 50 0.14 -9.59 6.49
CA ASN A 50 0.56 -8.19 6.44
C ASN A 50 1.93 -8.11 5.76
N VAL A 51 2.07 -7.22 4.77
CA VAL A 51 3.30 -7.13 3.97
C VAL A 51 4.03 -5.85 4.33
N ILE A 52 5.31 -5.95 4.70
CA ILE A 52 6.20 -4.78 4.71
C ILE A 52 6.42 -4.41 3.24
N LEU A 53 5.84 -3.31 2.82
CA LEU A 53 6.05 -2.70 1.53
C LEU A 53 7.43 -2.04 1.52
N SER A 54 8.26 -2.52 0.62
CA SER A 54 9.50 -1.89 0.21
C SER A 54 9.44 -1.65 -1.30
N ALA A 55 10.37 -0.86 -1.84
CA ALA A 55 10.44 -0.58 -3.26
C ALA A 55 10.45 -1.85 -4.15
N SER A 56 10.97 -2.98 -3.64
CA SER A 56 11.04 -4.25 -4.38
C SER A 56 9.70 -4.97 -4.53
N LEU A 57 8.64 -4.52 -3.86
CA LEU A 57 7.29 -5.09 -3.94
C LEU A 57 6.38 -4.34 -4.91
N ASN A 58 6.89 -3.32 -5.59
CA ASN A 58 6.18 -2.61 -6.64
C ASN A 58 5.81 -3.59 -7.77
N GLY A 59 4.53 -3.65 -8.14
CA GLY A 59 4.00 -4.62 -9.09
C GLY A 59 3.67 -6.00 -8.51
N LYS A 60 3.70 -6.18 -7.19
CA LYS A 60 3.24 -7.44 -6.57
C LYS A 60 1.72 -7.57 -6.69
N VAL A 61 1.26 -8.74 -7.15
CA VAL A 61 -0.17 -9.08 -7.22
C VAL A 61 -0.68 -9.47 -5.84
N ILE A 62 -1.80 -8.88 -5.45
CA ILE A 62 -2.55 -9.15 -4.23
C ILE A 62 -3.97 -9.56 -4.64
N TYR A 63 -4.51 -10.54 -3.93
CA TYR A 63 -5.89 -11.00 -4.12
C TYR A 63 -6.80 -10.27 -3.14
N GLY A 64 -7.81 -9.58 -3.66
CA GLY A 64 -8.89 -8.97 -2.88
C GLY A 64 -10.22 -9.72 -3.10
N PRO A 65 -11.38 -9.08 -2.86
CA PRO A 65 -11.59 -7.74 -2.28
C PRO A 65 -11.26 -7.70 -0.77
N CYS A 66 -10.71 -6.59 -0.28
CA CYS A 66 -10.30 -6.44 1.13
C CYS A 66 -10.29 -4.98 1.60
N LEU A 67 -10.24 -4.76 2.92
CA LEU A 67 -9.83 -3.47 3.48
C LEU A 67 -8.34 -3.51 3.74
N VAL A 68 -7.64 -2.45 3.34
CA VAL A 68 -6.21 -2.30 3.58
C VAL A 68 -5.90 -1.02 4.34
N LYS A 69 -4.87 -1.05 5.18
CA LYS A 69 -4.35 0.13 5.88
C LYS A 69 -2.84 0.17 5.70
N ALA A 70 -2.32 1.34 5.34
CA ALA A 70 -0.89 1.58 5.24
C ALA A 70 -0.38 2.21 6.55
N GLU A 71 0.74 1.74 7.08
CA GLU A 71 1.33 2.25 8.33
C GLU A 71 2.83 2.43 8.16
N PHE A 72 3.38 3.57 8.57
CA PHE A 72 4.83 3.77 8.55
C PHE A 72 5.48 3.04 9.72
N VAL A 73 6.26 2.00 9.42
CA VAL A 73 7.06 1.26 10.42
C VAL A 73 8.39 1.96 10.63
N LYS A 74 8.98 2.42 9.53
CA LYS A 74 10.21 3.21 9.54
C LYS A 74 9.98 4.43 8.66
N ARG A 75 10.30 5.59 9.22
CA ARG A 75 10.25 6.88 8.52
C ARG A 75 11.59 7.09 7.82
N GLY A 76 11.53 7.30 6.51
CA GLY A 76 12.68 7.66 5.67
C GLY A 76 12.77 9.17 5.45
N THR A 77 13.58 9.56 4.46
CA THR A 77 13.90 10.97 4.17
C THR A 77 13.07 11.55 3.02
N GLU A 78 12.10 10.80 2.51
CA GLU A 78 11.38 11.17 1.30
C GLU A 78 10.39 12.30 1.57
N ASN A 79 10.30 13.28 0.67
CA ASN A 79 9.38 14.40 0.87
C ASN A 79 7.91 13.97 0.89
N SER A 80 7.57 12.94 0.10
CA SER A 80 6.21 12.43 -0.02
C SER A 80 6.19 11.04 -0.62
N ILE A 81 5.29 10.19 -0.12
CA ILE A 81 5.04 8.85 -0.63
C ILE A 81 3.56 8.70 -0.97
N SER A 82 3.29 8.08 -2.12
CA SER A 82 1.95 7.69 -2.53
C SER A 82 1.89 6.19 -2.78
N ILE A 83 0.77 5.57 -2.40
CA ILE A 83 0.53 4.14 -2.53
C ILE A 83 -0.83 3.92 -3.16
N PHE A 84 -0.89 3.01 -4.12
CA PHE A 84 -2.08 2.72 -4.90
C PHE A 84 -2.31 1.21 -5.03
N ALA A 85 -3.59 0.84 -5.10
CA ALA A 85 -4.04 -0.45 -5.58
C ALA A 85 -4.51 -0.31 -7.03
N LYS A 86 -3.80 -0.94 -7.96
CA LYS A 86 -4.17 -0.92 -9.38
C LYS A 86 -4.80 -2.25 -9.77
N GLU A 87 -6.03 -2.23 -10.24
CA GLU A 87 -6.73 -3.42 -10.72
C GLU A 87 -5.89 -4.22 -11.73
N HIS A 88 -5.89 -5.54 -11.58
CA HIS A 88 -5.15 -6.45 -12.44
C HIS A 88 -6.08 -7.52 -13.00
N HIS A 89 -6.36 -7.43 -14.29
CA HIS A 89 -7.08 -8.48 -15.01
C HIS A 89 -6.06 -9.54 -15.45
N GLY A 90 -6.29 -10.79 -15.05
CA GLY A 90 -5.49 -11.90 -15.55
C GLY A 90 -5.78 -12.10 -17.04
N ASN A 91 -4.74 -12.41 -17.81
CA ASN A 91 -4.92 -13.03 -19.13
C ASN A 91 -5.42 -14.47 -18.97
#